data_AF-E9IY96-F1
#
_entry.id   AF-E9IY96-F1
#
_cell.length_a   1.000
_cell.length_b   1.000
_cell.length_c   1.000
_cell.angle_alpha   90.00
_cell.angle_beta   90.00
_cell.angle_gamma   90.00
#
_symmetry.space_group_name_H-M   'P 1'
#
loop_
_entity.id
_entity.type
_entity.pdbx_description
1 polymer ?
#
loop_
_entity_poly.entity_id
_entity_poly.type
_entity_poly.pdbx_seq_one_letter_code
_entity_poly.pdbx_strand_id
1 'polypeptide(L)'
;AFSWNKLHVSHFIKVIVALYKGKINNVRLIGHFMGSIVAKGALLLAPNMNVSTATIIISLVTPHTPSLVLDSIFANYCFTL
;
A
#
# COMPACT_ATOMS: atom_id res chain seq x y z
N ALA A 1 4.04 -13.89 -1.77
CA ALA A 1 4.47 -12.51 -1.41
C ALA A 1 3.31 -11.56 -1.10
N PHE A 2 2.53 -11.09 -2.09
CA PHE A 2 1.59 -9.97 -1.95
C PHE A 2 0.62 -10.01 -0.75
N SER A 3 -0.03 -11.16 -0.48
CA SER A 3 -0.97 -11.30 0.65
C SER A 3 -0.33 -11.05 2.02
N TRP A 4 0.91 -11.53 2.22
CA TRP A 4 1.66 -11.34 3.47
C TRP A 4 2.08 -9.87 3.65
N ASN A 5 2.52 -9.21 2.58
CA ASN A 5 2.89 -7.79 2.61
C ASN A 5 1.68 -6.91 2.96
N LYS A 6 0.49 -7.24 2.43
CA LYS A 6 -0.78 -6.58 2.78
C LYS A 6 -1.06 -6.64 4.28
N LEU A 7 -0.94 -7.83 4.89
CA LEU A 7 -1.23 -8.01 6.31
C LEU A 7 -0.24 -7.23 7.20
N HIS A 8 1.06 -7.31 6.91
CA HIS A 8 2.06 -6.53 7.65
C HIS A 8 1.83 -5.02 7.57
N VAL A 9 1.56 -4.47 6.38
CA VAL A 9 1.26 -3.03 6.23
C VAL A 9 -0.02 -2.64 6.96
N SER A 10 -1.07 -3.48 6.95
CA SER A 10 -2.29 -3.22 7.73
C SER A 10 -2.03 -3.20 9.25
N HIS A 11 -1.14 -4.07 9.74
CA HIS A 11 -0.71 -4.08 11.13
C HIS A 11 0.09 -2.82 11.49
N PHE A 12 1.05 -2.40 10.65
CA PHE A 12 1.80 -1.16 10.87
C PHE A 12 0.90 0.08 10.91
N ILE A 13 -0.13 0.17 10.04
CA ILE A 13 -1.10 1.28 10.08
C ILE A 13 -1.82 1.31 11.45
N LYS A 14 -2.27 0.16 11.96
CA LYS A 14 -2.90 0.06 13.29
C LYS A 14 -1.96 0.46 14.42
N VAL A 15 -0.71 -0.02 14.39
CA VAL A 15 0.32 0.34 15.39
C VAL A 15 0.59 1.85 15.38
N ILE A 16 0.76 2.46 14.20
CA ILE A 16 0.97 3.90 14.08
C ILE A 16 -0.20 4.66 14.71
N VAL A 17 -1.45 4.36 14.34
CA VAL A 17 -2.63 5.03 14.90
C VAL A 17 -2.72 4.86 16.43
N ALA A 18 -2.40 3.67 16.94
CA ALA A 18 -2.40 3.40 18.38
C ALA A 18 -1.34 4.19 19.15
N LEU A 19 -0.14 4.40 18.57
CA LEU A 19 0.93 5.20 19.19
C LEU A 19 0.51 6.65 19.48
N TYR A 20 -0.34 7.23 18.62
CA TYR A 20 -0.87 8.58 18.82
C TYR A 20 -2.07 8.64 19.80
N LYS A 21 -2.48 7.51 20.41
CA LYS A 21 -3.48 7.44 21.49
C LYS A 21 -4.79 8.19 21.20
N GLY A 22 -5.29 8.10 19.97
CA GLY A 22 -6.52 8.79 19.55
C GLY A 22 -6.38 10.31 19.32
N LYS A 23 -5.17 10.88 19.41
CA LYS A 23 -4.90 12.29 19.04
C LYS A 23 -4.87 12.53 17.53
N ILE A 24 -4.84 11.46 16.73
CA ILE A 24 -5.10 11.50 15.29
C ILE A 24 -6.22 10.52 14.99
N ASN A 25 -7.19 10.96 14.20
CA ASN A 25 -8.31 10.11 13.77
C ASN A 25 -7.91 9.27 12.56
N ASN A 26 -7.10 9.87 11.67
CA ASN A 26 -6.75 9.32 10.37
C ASN A 26 -5.26 9.56 10.05
N VAL A 27 -4.65 8.69 9.23
CA VAL A 27 -3.31 8.85 8.66
C VAL A 27 -3.37 9.26 7.18
N ARG A 28 -2.25 9.77 6.66
CA ARG A 28 -2.02 9.94 5.21
C ARG A 28 -0.99 8.91 4.78
N LEU A 29 -1.31 8.12 3.76
CA LEU A 29 -0.41 7.10 3.22
C LEU A 29 0.29 7.64 1.98
N ILE A 30 1.62 7.56 1.94
CA ILE A 30 2.41 7.87 0.75
C ILE A 30 3.06 6.58 0.30
N GLY A 31 2.66 6.07 -0.85
CA GLY A 31 3.24 4.89 -1.47
C GLY A 31 4.12 5.26 -2.65
N HIS A 32 5.25 4.55 -2.80
CA HIS A 32 6.09 4.61 -3.99
C HIS A 32 6.06 3.25 -4.70
N PHE A 33 5.88 3.26 -6.01
CA PHE A 33 5.83 2.04 -6.84
C PHE A 33 4.85 0.99 -6.29
N MET A 34 5.25 -0.27 -6.17
CA MET A 34 4.45 -1.34 -5.53
C MET A 34 3.97 -1.01 -4.10
N GLY A 35 4.67 -0.13 -3.37
CA GLY A 35 4.27 0.29 -2.03
C GLY A 35 2.87 0.90 -1.99
N SER A 36 2.45 1.61 -3.04
CA SER A 36 1.08 2.13 -3.18
C SER A 36 0.04 1.02 -3.37
N ILE A 37 0.37 -0.02 -4.15
CA ILE A 37 -0.53 -1.14 -4.42
C ILE A 37 -0.73 -1.94 -3.12
N VAL A 38 0.36 -2.19 -2.39
CA VAL A 38 0.31 -2.84 -1.08
C VAL A 38 -0.43 -1.97 -0.05
N ALA A 39 -0.22 -0.65 -0.02
CA ALA A 39 -0.93 0.25 0.90
C ALA A 39 -2.44 0.33 0.60
N LYS A 40 -2.84 0.45 -0.67
CA LYS A 40 -4.26 0.38 -1.09
C LYS A 40 -4.87 -0.98 -0.71
N GLY A 41 -4.18 -2.08 -1.01
CA GLY A 41 -4.61 -3.41 -0.60
C GLY A 41 -4.72 -3.57 0.92
N ALA A 42 -3.78 -3.01 1.68
CA ALA A 42 -3.76 -3.07 3.14
C ALA A 42 -4.92 -2.30 3.77
N LEU A 43 -5.33 -1.18 3.19
CA LEU A 43 -6.48 -0.42 3.66
C LEU A 43 -7.82 -1.04 3.24
N LEU A 44 -7.95 -1.45 1.98
CA LEU A 44 -9.23 -1.83 1.37
C LEU A 44 -9.55 -3.33 1.45
N LEU A 45 -8.53 -4.20 1.55
CA LEU A 45 -8.67 -5.65 1.40
C LEU A 45 -8.11 -6.45 2.58
N ALA A 46 -7.57 -5.81 3.63
CA ALA A 46 -7.15 -6.51 4.84
C ALA A 46 -8.32 -6.63 5.82
N PRO A 47 -8.48 -7.76 6.52
CA PRO A 47 -9.57 -7.95 7.47
C PRO A 47 -9.46 -6.97 8.64
N ASN A 48 -10.61 -6.51 9.13
CA ASN A 48 -10.72 -5.61 10.28
C ASN A 48 -9.91 -4.31 10.12
N MET A 49 -9.84 -3.77 8.90
CA MET A 49 -9.37 -2.41 8.63
C MET A 49 -10.57 -1.50 8.40
N ASN A 50 -10.55 -0.33 9.04
CA ASN A 50 -11.50 0.73 8.73
C ASN A 50 -10.90 1.61 7.62
N VAL A 51 -11.61 1.76 6.51
CA VAL A 51 -11.15 2.57 5.37
C VAL A 51 -11.01 4.05 5.77
N SER A 52 -11.81 4.55 6.72
CA SER A 52 -11.69 5.94 7.21
C SER A 52 -10.36 6.20 7.93
N THR A 53 -9.65 5.17 8.39
CA THR A 53 -8.34 5.29 9.05
C THR A 53 -7.29 5.95 8.16
N ALA A 54 -7.44 5.96 6.83
CA ALA A 54 -6.60 6.77 5.95
C ALA A 54 -7.44 7.71 5.07
N THR A 55 -7.27 9.02 5.23
CA THR A 55 -8.04 10.03 4.47
C THR A 55 -7.48 10.26 3.07
N ILE A 56 -6.17 10.06 2.88
CA ILE A 56 -5.47 10.33 1.62
C ILE A 56 -4.45 9.22 1.37
N ILE A 57 -4.45 8.69 0.14
CA ILE A 57 -3.39 7.84 -0.39
C ILE A 57 -2.73 8.59 -1.56
N ILE A 58 -1.50 9.06 -1.36
CA ILE A 58 -0.65 9.63 -2.41
C ILE A 58 0.12 8.48 -3.04
N SER A 59 0.00 8.30 -4.36
CA SER A 59 0.64 7.21 -5.09
C SER A 59 1.67 7.76 -6.08
N LEU A 60 2.95 7.57 -5.77
CA LEU A 60 4.09 8.00 -6.57
C LEU A 60 4.57 6.84 -7.46
N VAL A 61 4.83 7.12 -8.74
CA VAL A 61 5.38 6.16 -9.72
C VAL A 61 4.65 4.80 -9.69
N THR A 62 3.32 4.83 -9.48
CA THR A 62 2.50 3.63 -9.28
C THR A 62 1.76 3.32 -10.57
N PRO A 63 1.88 2.11 -11.13
CA PRO A 63 1.16 1.77 -12.36
C PRO A 63 -0.35 1.77 -12.10
N HIS A 64 -1.12 2.42 -12.98
CA HIS A 64 -2.58 2.53 -12.87
C HIS A 64 -3.27 1.16 -12.91
N THR A 65 -2.72 0.22 -13.68
CA THR A 65 -3.11 -1.19 -13.67
C THR A 65 -2.03 -1.99 -12.94
N PRO A 66 -2.34 -2.68 -11.82
CA PRO A 66 -1.35 -3.46 -11.08
C PRO A 66 -0.92 -4.68 -11.92
N SER A 67 0.32 -4.68 -12.37
CA SER A 67 0.96 -5.77 -13.12
C SER A 67 2.10 -6.37 -12.30
N LEU A 68 2.13 -7.69 -12.17
CA LEU A 68 3.14 -8.43 -11.41
C LEU A 68 4.15 -9.03 -12.42
N VAL A 69 5.13 -8.23 -12.83
CA VAL A 69 6.13 -8.65 -13.81
C VAL A 69 7.27 -9.36 -13.10
N LEU A 70 7.42 -10.66 -13.36
CA LEU A 70 8.51 -11.50 -12.85
C LEU A 70 9.75 -11.51 -13.75
N ASP A 71 9.72 -10.68 -14.80
CA ASP A 71 10.82 -10.36 -15.72
C ASP A 71 11.14 -11.40 -16.81
N SER A 72 11.64 -10.93 -17.96
CA SER A 72 12.59 -11.68 -18.79
C SER A 72 13.82 -10.90 -19.35
N ILE A 73 13.97 -9.58 -19.16
CA ILE A 73 15.26 -8.83 -19.26
C ILE A 73 15.24 -7.63 -18.29
N PHE A 74 14.15 -6.84 -18.33
CA PHE A 74 13.63 -6.08 -17.19
C PHE A 74 12.14 -5.75 -17.47
N ALA A 75 11.23 -6.72 -17.40
CA ALA A 75 10.03 -6.87 -18.25
C ALA A 75 10.38 -6.99 -19.76
N ASN A 76 11.02 -5.96 -20.30
CA ASN A 76 12.15 -5.99 -21.24
C ASN A 76 12.57 -4.52 -21.45
N TYR A 77 13.10 -3.88 -20.39
CA TYR A 77 13.18 -2.41 -20.21
C TYR A 77 11.82 -1.79 -19.82
N CYS A 78 11.28 -2.18 -18.65
CA CYS A 78 9.95 -1.97 -18.07
C CYS A 78 8.73 -2.41 -18.89
N PHE A 79 8.83 -2.46 -20.22
CA PHE A 79 8.40 -3.56 -21.11
C PHE A 79 9.09 -3.39 -22.47
N THR A 80 9.29 -2.15 -22.96
CA THR A 80 10.43 -1.66 -23.79
C THR A 80 10.39 -0.12 -23.91
N LEU A 81 11.04 0.63 -23.00
CA LEU A 81 11.28 2.08 -23.12
C LEU A 81 12.45 2.52 -22.22
#